data_AF-A0AAV0WQP7-F1
#
_entry.id   AF-A0AAV0WQP7-F1
#
_cell.length_a   1.000
_cell.length_b   1.000
_cell.length_c   1.000
_cell.angle_alpha   90.00
_cell.angle_beta   90.00
_cell.angle_gamma   90.00
#
_symmetry.space_group_name_H-M   'P 1'
#
loop_
_entity.id
_entity.type
_entity.pdbx_description
1 polymer ?
#
loop_
_entity_poly.entity_id
_entity_poly.type
_entity_poly.pdbx_seq_one_letter_code
_entity_poly.pdbx_strand_id
1 'polypeptide(L)'
;MKINNQSYTALSMLSGQHDNVSIFLWLKGWLRSANFTPPKVVISDQSLALMSALVQSFTQYNFFEKYLNICFSIFKEKNNSEQKIPTCFIRNDVSNFVHLVSQWQPLKTSKYPRTKQLFCRAMCLLISCKNMDEAKKKILEAIFVIAFIKYDGPCINTSNNDDDRDVQTESAFAQSKKKLQSLITLTSSTVDDIINNFNKYDCEILESYYEEIHVVNVNVTSFKH
;
A
#
# COMPACT_ATOMS: atom_id res chain seq x y z
N MET A 1 14.75 -27.81 2.86
CA MET A 1 16.20 -28.13 2.83
C MET A 1 16.93 -26.93 3.39
N LYS A 2 17.67 -27.08 4.51
CA LYS A 2 18.42 -25.99 5.14
C LYS A 2 19.84 -26.00 4.59
N ILE A 3 20.25 -24.92 3.94
CA ILE A 3 21.66 -24.65 3.60
C ILE A 3 22.01 -23.38 4.38
N ASN A 4 23.13 -23.38 5.12
CA ASN A 4 23.60 -22.23 5.91
C ASN A 4 22.56 -21.62 6.88
N ASN A 5 21.80 -22.47 7.59
CA ASN A 5 20.76 -22.05 8.53
C ASN A 5 19.60 -21.21 7.93
N GLN A 6 19.51 -21.13 6.60
CA GLN A 6 18.41 -20.47 5.90
C GLN A 6 17.45 -21.53 5.34
N SER A 7 16.16 -21.30 5.54
CA SER A 7 15.09 -22.12 4.98
C SER A 7 14.71 -21.58 3.61
N TYR A 8 15.05 -22.30 2.55
CA TYR A 8 14.67 -21.96 1.18
C TYR A 8 13.40 -22.73 0.80
N THR A 9 12.40 -22.02 0.25
CA THR A 9 11.24 -22.67 -0.35
C THR A 9 11.66 -23.32 -1.67
N ALA A 10 11.04 -24.43 -2.06
CA ALA A 10 11.34 -25.07 -3.37
C ALA A 10 11.22 -24.08 -4.54
N LEU A 11 10.36 -23.06 -4.40
CA LEU A 11 10.22 -21.95 -5.35
C LEU A 11 11.50 -21.10 -5.48
N SER A 12 12.16 -20.79 -4.37
CA SER A 12 13.44 -20.05 -4.37
C SER A 12 14.62 -20.85 -4.94
N MET A 13 14.53 -22.18 -4.93
CA MET A 13 15.53 -23.06 -5.54
C MET A 13 15.31 -23.25 -7.06
N LEU A 14 14.07 -23.19 -7.54
CA LEU A 14 13.74 -23.33 -8.96
C LEU A 14 14.01 -22.07 -9.77
N SER A 15 14.08 -20.90 -9.15
CA SER A 15 14.45 -19.65 -9.81
C SER A 15 15.53 -18.91 -9.02
N GLY A 16 16.79 -19.32 -9.17
CA GLY A 16 17.93 -18.54 -8.68
C GLY A 16 17.99 -17.12 -9.27
N GLN A 17 17.20 -16.84 -10.31
CA GLN A 17 16.90 -15.52 -10.83
C GLN A 17 15.38 -15.28 -10.80
N HIS A 18 14.93 -14.44 -9.88
CA HIS A 18 13.54 -13.93 -9.81
C HIS A 18 13.38 -12.67 -10.68
N ASP A 19 13.95 -12.69 -11.88
CA ASP A 19 13.82 -11.61 -12.83
C ASP A 19 12.58 -11.81 -13.72
N ASN A 20 12.15 -10.73 -14.37
CA ASN A 20 10.97 -10.74 -15.23
C ASN A 20 11.06 -11.83 -16.31
N VAL A 21 12.24 -12.00 -16.94
CA VAL A 21 12.42 -12.93 -18.05
C VAL A 21 12.27 -14.39 -17.60
N SER A 22 12.92 -14.78 -16.50
CA SER A 22 12.84 -16.16 -16.00
C SER A 22 11.42 -16.52 -15.57
N ILE A 23 10.73 -15.62 -14.86
CA ILE A 23 9.35 -15.84 -14.42
C ILE A 23 8.42 -15.95 -15.64
N PHE A 24 8.58 -15.08 -16.64
CA PHE A 24 7.81 -15.12 -17.88
C PHE A 24 7.99 -16.43 -18.66
N LEU A 25 9.24 -16.87 -18.85
CA LEU A 25 9.54 -18.10 -19.58
C LEU A 25 8.94 -19.32 -18.88
N TRP A 26 9.03 -19.35 -17.54
CA TRP A 26 8.42 -20.40 -16.73
C TRP A 26 6.89 -20.41 -16.89
N LEU A 27 6.21 -19.27 -16.77
CA LEU A 27 4.77 -19.15 -16.92
C LEU A 27 4.28 -19.55 -18.32
N LYS A 28 5.01 -19.16 -19.38
CA LYS A 28 4.71 -19.59 -20.75
C LYS A 28 4.92 -21.08 -20.96
N GLY A 29 5.99 -21.64 -20.40
CA GLY A 29 6.24 -23.09 -20.44
C GLY A 29 5.13 -23.87 -19.73
N TRP A 30 4.71 -23.39 -18.57
CA TRP A 30 3.59 -23.95 -17.80
C TRP A 30 2.27 -23.91 -18.59
N LEU A 31 1.91 -22.76 -19.17
CA LEU A 31 0.72 -22.62 -20.02
C LEU A 31 0.70 -23.60 -21.21
N ARG A 32 1.85 -23.80 -21.86
CA ARG A 32 1.98 -24.72 -22.99
C ARG A 32 1.87 -26.18 -22.57
N SER A 33 2.42 -26.53 -21.41
CA SER A 33 2.50 -27.93 -20.95
C SER A 33 1.19 -28.42 -20.34
N ALA A 34 0.36 -27.49 -19.84
CA ALA A 34 -0.75 -27.84 -18.96
C ALA A 34 -2.14 -27.87 -19.64
N ASN A 35 -2.24 -27.62 -20.95
CA ASN A 35 -3.52 -27.60 -21.71
C ASN A 35 -4.64 -26.76 -21.05
N PHE A 36 -4.28 -25.73 -20.27
CA PHE A 36 -5.26 -24.88 -19.58
C PHE A 36 -5.57 -23.62 -20.36
N THR A 37 -6.82 -23.17 -20.23
CA THR A 37 -7.22 -21.84 -20.68
C THR A 37 -6.55 -20.78 -19.79
N PRO A 38 -5.97 -19.71 -20.37
CA PRO A 38 -5.40 -18.63 -19.59
C PRO A 38 -6.41 -18.04 -18.59
N PRO A 39 -5.98 -17.70 -17.37
CA PRO A 39 -6.85 -17.09 -16.37
C PRO A 39 -7.35 -15.72 -16.84
N LYS A 40 -8.57 -15.36 -16.44
CA LYS A 40 -9.14 -14.03 -16.67
C LYS A 40 -8.66 -13.01 -15.63
N VAL A 41 -8.24 -13.47 -14.46
CA VAL A 41 -7.75 -12.65 -13.36
C VAL A 41 -6.58 -13.36 -12.71
N VAL A 42 -5.49 -12.64 -12.46
CA VAL A 42 -4.35 -13.13 -11.68
C VAL A 42 -4.04 -12.14 -10.56
N ILE A 43 -3.66 -12.67 -9.40
CA ILE A 43 -3.32 -11.87 -8.22
C ILE A 43 -1.79 -11.82 -8.10
N SER A 44 -1.25 -10.63 -7.82
CA SER A 44 0.18 -10.39 -7.64
C SER A 44 0.43 -9.63 -6.34
N ASP A 45 1.59 -9.85 -5.73
CA ASP A 45 2.07 -9.21 -4.52
C ASP A 45 2.70 -7.82 -4.76
N GLN A 46 2.51 -7.21 -5.94
CA GLN A 46 3.17 -5.97 -6.39
C GLN A 46 4.68 -6.05 -6.65
N SER A 47 5.28 -7.23 -6.67
CA SER A 47 6.65 -7.34 -7.16
C SER A 47 6.71 -6.97 -8.65
N LEU A 48 7.53 -5.97 -9.00
CA LEU A 48 7.59 -5.42 -10.35
C LEU A 48 7.98 -6.48 -11.40
N ALA A 49 8.90 -7.37 -11.05
CA ALA A 49 9.32 -8.48 -11.89
C ALA A 49 8.16 -9.45 -12.17
N LEU A 50 7.40 -9.85 -11.15
CA LEU A 50 6.24 -10.72 -11.30
C LEU A 50 5.13 -10.04 -12.10
N MET A 51 4.75 -8.80 -11.77
CA MET A 51 3.72 -8.08 -12.52
C MET A 51 4.06 -7.96 -14.01
N SER A 52 5.33 -7.67 -14.31
CA SER A 52 5.80 -7.61 -15.70
C SER A 52 5.75 -8.95 -16.41
N ALA A 53 6.09 -10.03 -15.70
CA ALA A 53 6.04 -11.38 -16.23
C ALA A 53 4.60 -11.85 -16.44
N LEU A 54 3.69 -11.53 -15.51
CA LEU A 54 2.26 -11.82 -15.59
C LEU A 54 1.62 -11.11 -16.78
N VAL A 55 1.94 -9.83 -17.02
CA VAL A 55 1.45 -9.08 -18.19
C VAL A 55 1.85 -9.80 -19.47
N GLN A 56 3.13 -10.11 -19.65
CA GLN A 56 3.61 -10.77 -20.86
C GLN A 56 3.06 -12.20 -21.02
N SER A 57 2.77 -12.87 -19.90
CA SER A 57 2.31 -14.25 -19.90
C SER A 57 0.82 -14.38 -20.23
N PHE A 58 -0.02 -13.58 -19.57
CA PHE A 58 -1.47 -13.77 -19.54
C PHE A 58 -2.27 -12.71 -20.29
N THR A 59 -1.64 -11.59 -20.66
CA THR A 59 -2.30 -10.52 -21.42
C THR A 59 -1.81 -10.47 -22.87
N GLN A 60 -2.48 -9.67 -23.70
CA GLN A 60 -2.06 -9.36 -25.06
C GLN A 60 -0.93 -8.32 -25.14
N TYR A 61 -0.36 -7.88 -24.01
CA TYR A 61 0.63 -6.81 -23.95
C TYR A 61 2.02 -7.33 -23.58
N ASN A 62 3.06 -6.76 -24.20
CA ASN A 62 4.45 -7.12 -23.95
C ASN A 62 5.10 -6.29 -22.83
N PHE A 63 4.49 -5.15 -22.48
CA PHE A 63 5.06 -4.21 -21.52
C PHE A 63 4.05 -3.88 -20.44
N PHE A 64 4.50 -3.91 -19.18
CA PHE A 64 3.69 -3.59 -18.02
C PHE A 64 3.10 -2.17 -18.10
N GLU A 65 3.90 -1.19 -18.50
CA GLU A 65 3.46 0.21 -18.66
C GLU A 65 2.32 0.34 -19.68
N LYS A 66 2.42 -0.36 -20.82
CA LYS A 66 1.36 -0.37 -21.83
C LYS A 66 0.06 -0.95 -21.29
N TYR A 67 0.14 -2.01 -20.50
CA TYR A 67 -1.02 -2.59 -19.82
C TYR A 67 -1.68 -1.58 -18.85
N LEU A 68 -0.88 -0.88 -18.03
CA LEU A 68 -1.40 0.13 -17.10
C LEU A 68 -2.08 1.28 -17.84
N ASN A 69 -1.46 1.78 -18.91
CA ASN A 69 -2.01 2.86 -19.71
C ASN A 69 -3.37 2.48 -20.32
N ILE A 70 -3.52 1.25 -20.83
CA ILE A 70 -4.81 0.77 -21.33
C ILE A 70 -5.84 0.66 -20.20
N CYS A 71 -5.47 0.07 -19.06
CA CYS A 71 -6.39 -0.05 -17.92
C CYS A 71 -6.87 1.33 -17.43
N PHE A 72 -5.96 2.30 -17.40
CA PHE A 72 -6.26 3.68 -17.04
C PHE A 72 -7.17 4.36 -18.06
N SER A 73 -6.93 4.17 -19.35
CA SER A 73 -7.78 4.71 -20.42
C SER A 73 -9.18 4.12 -20.37
N ILE A 74 -9.33 2.81 -20.18
CA ILE A 74 -10.64 2.14 -20.02
C ILE A 74 -11.41 2.74 -18.84
N PHE A 75 -10.70 3.03 -17.75
CA PHE A 75 -11.34 3.62 -16.57
C PHE A 75 -11.77 5.08 -16.79
N LYS A 76 -10.99 5.85 -17.56
CA LYS A 76 -11.24 7.27 -17.86
C LYS A 76 -12.31 7.44 -18.95
N GLU A 77 -12.27 6.61 -19.99
CA GLU A 77 -13.08 6.70 -21.19
C GLU A 77 -14.10 5.55 -21.18
N LYS A 78 -15.21 5.73 -20.46
CA LYS A 78 -16.28 4.72 -20.36
C LYS A 78 -16.89 4.29 -21.71
N ASN A 79 -16.60 4.98 -22.82
CA ASN A 79 -17.39 4.90 -24.05
C ASN A 79 -16.59 4.73 -25.37
N ASN A 80 -15.29 4.44 -25.35
CA ASN A 80 -14.56 4.18 -26.60
C ASN A 80 -14.63 2.69 -26.96
N SER A 81 -15.53 2.34 -27.88
CA SER A 81 -15.79 0.99 -28.40
C SER A 81 -14.61 0.32 -29.13
N GLU A 82 -13.49 1.05 -29.33
CA GLU A 82 -12.28 0.53 -29.99
C GLU A 82 -11.18 0.09 -29.02
N GLN A 83 -11.28 0.40 -27.72
CA GLN A 83 -10.25 -0.02 -26.76
C GLN A 83 -10.35 -1.51 -26.45
N LYS A 84 -9.29 -2.25 -26.82
CA LYS A 84 -9.18 -3.68 -26.54
C LYS A 84 -9.05 -3.91 -25.03
N ILE A 85 -10.07 -4.53 -24.45
CA ILE A 85 -10.08 -4.97 -23.05
C ILE A 85 -8.96 -5.99 -22.83
N PRO A 86 -8.17 -5.90 -21.73
CA PRO A 86 -7.19 -6.92 -21.39
C PRO A 86 -7.79 -8.33 -21.32
N THR A 87 -7.12 -9.31 -21.94
CA THR A 87 -7.56 -10.72 -21.89
C THR A 87 -7.49 -11.29 -20.48
N CYS A 88 -6.61 -10.75 -19.66
CA CYS A 88 -6.47 -11.04 -18.25
C CYS A 88 -6.28 -9.73 -17.46
N PHE A 89 -6.98 -9.59 -16.35
CA PHE A 89 -6.75 -8.52 -15.39
C PHE A 89 -5.76 -8.96 -14.31
N ILE A 90 -4.81 -8.10 -13.99
CA ILE A 90 -3.89 -8.28 -12.87
C ILE A 90 -4.42 -7.48 -11.69
N ARG A 91 -4.66 -8.15 -10.58
CA ARG A 91 -5.06 -7.56 -9.31
C ARG A 91 -3.90 -7.62 -8.33
N ASN A 92 -3.79 -6.59 -7.51
CA ASN A 92 -2.82 -6.58 -6.43
C ASN A 92 -3.43 -7.24 -5.19
N ASP A 93 -2.62 -8.01 -4.48
CA ASP A 93 -2.92 -8.45 -3.13
C ASP A 93 -2.93 -7.21 -2.22
N VAL A 94 -4.13 -6.92 -1.69
CA VAL A 94 -4.37 -5.73 -0.87
C VAL A 94 -3.62 -5.84 0.46
N SER A 95 -3.60 -7.03 1.07
CA SER A 95 -2.90 -7.26 2.34
C SER A 95 -1.41 -7.05 2.18
N ASN A 96 -0.83 -7.60 1.10
CA ASN A 96 0.60 -7.38 0.83
C ASN A 96 0.91 -5.92 0.51
N PHE A 97 0.05 -5.22 -0.23
CA PHE A 97 0.23 -3.80 -0.49
C PHE A 97 0.21 -2.96 0.79
N VAL A 98 -0.78 -3.19 1.66
CA VAL A 98 -0.87 -2.46 2.93
C VAL A 98 0.33 -2.77 3.81
N HIS A 99 0.82 -4.02 3.81
CA HIS A 99 2.07 -4.39 4.46
C HIS A 99 3.24 -3.54 3.94
N LEU A 100 3.43 -3.48 2.61
CA LEU A 100 4.51 -2.70 1.98
C LEU A 100 4.45 -1.22 2.38
N VAL A 101 3.26 -0.61 2.35
CA VAL A 101 3.04 0.78 2.81
C VAL A 101 3.46 0.93 4.27
N SER A 102 3.07 -0.01 5.13
CA SER A 102 3.39 0.02 6.57
C SER A 102 4.90 -0.05 6.86
N GLN A 103 5.67 -0.61 5.92
CA GLN A 103 7.12 -0.77 6.00
C GLN A 103 7.90 0.40 5.38
N TRP A 104 7.24 1.38 4.77
CA TRP A 104 7.91 2.58 4.25
C TRP A 104 8.67 3.27 5.36
N GLN A 105 9.96 3.54 5.14
CA GLN A 105 10.86 4.04 6.17
C GLN A 105 10.31 5.23 6.97
N PRO A 106 9.73 6.29 6.36
CA PRO A 106 9.15 7.41 7.10
C PRO A 106 7.97 7.03 8.02
N LEU A 107 7.23 5.97 7.67
CA LEU A 107 6.10 5.47 8.45
C LEU A 107 6.52 4.45 9.50
N LYS A 108 7.48 3.57 9.15
CA LYS A 108 8.05 2.56 10.02
C LYS A 108 8.81 3.17 11.20
N THR A 109 9.56 4.24 10.94
CA THR A 109 10.35 4.97 11.95
C THR A 109 9.57 6.11 12.60
N SER A 110 8.29 6.29 12.24
CA SER A 110 7.49 7.39 12.77
C SER A 110 7.33 7.26 14.28
N LYS A 111 7.66 8.34 15.00
CA LYS A 111 7.45 8.44 16.46
C LYS A 111 5.98 8.25 16.86
N TYR A 112 5.06 8.55 15.96
CA TYR A 112 3.63 8.58 16.26
C TYR A 112 2.89 7.46 15.53
N PRO A 113 2.43 6.39 16.22
CA PRO A 113 1.70 5.28 15.62
C PRO A 113 0.43 5.72 14.87
N ARG A 114 -0.21 6.80 15.33
CA ARG A 114 -1.38 7.41 14.66
C ARG A 114 -1.08 7.89 13.24
N THR A 115 0.14 8.34 12.97
CA THR A 115 0.56 8.75 11.62
C THR A 115 0.63 7.54 10.70
N LYS A 116 1.27 6.45 11.15
CA LYS A 116 1.31 5.18 10.41
C LYS A 116 -0.11 4.67 10.11
N GLN A 117 -0.99 4.66 11.12
CA GLN A 117 -2.39 4.25 10.96
C GLN A 117 -3.16 5.13 9.98
N LEU A 118 -2.98 6.46 10.05
CA LEU A 118 -3.63 7.40 9.14
C LEU A 118 -3.25 7.12 7.68
N PHE A 119 -1.95 6.97 7.37
CA PHE A 119 -1.50 6.69 6.01
C PHE A 119 -1.91 5.29 5.53
N CYS A 120 -1.83 4.26 6.36
CA CYS A 120 -2.27 2.91 5.99
C CYS A 120 -3.77 2.88 5.67
N ARG A 121 -4.60 3.52 6.52
CA ARG A 121 -6.05 3.65 6.30
C ARG A 121 -6.38 4.48 5.06
N ALA A 122 -5.64 5.57 4.83
CA ALA A 122 -5.79 6.40 3.64
C ALA A 122 -5.45 5.65 2.34
N MET A 123 -4.43 4.79 2.36
CA MET A 123 -4.11 3.92 1.22
C MET A 123 -5.21 2.87 0.99
N CYS A 124 -5.77 2.28 2.05
CA CYS A 124 -6.92 1.37 1.93
C CYS A 124 -8.15 2.06 1.32
N LEU A 125 -8.40 3.32 1.70
CA LEU A 125 -9.44 4.14 1.09
C LEU A 125 -9.20 4.35 -0.41
N LEU A 126 -7.96 4.61 -0.83
CA LEU A 126 -7.63 4.75 -2.26
C LEU A 126 -7.92 3.47 -3.04
N ILE A 127 -7.56 2.31 -2.50
CA ILE A 127 -7.81 1.00 -3.14
C ILE A 127 -9.30 0.74 -3.29
N SER A 128 -10.08 1.12 -2.27
CA SER A 128 -11.52 0.88 -2.22
C SER A 128 -12.32 1.92 -3.04
N CYS A 129 -11.66 2.98 -3.49
CA CYS A 129 -12.29 4.08 -4.19
C CYS A 129 -12.79 3.65 -5.58
N LYS A 130 -14.04 3.98 -5.89
CA LYS A 130 -14.68 3.69 -7.19
C LYS A 130 -14.77 4.90 -8.11
N ASN A 131 -14.41 6.08 -7.61
CA ASN A 131 -14.56 7.35 -8.32
C ASN A 131 -13.22 8.08 -8.42
N MET A 132 -12.82 8.42 -9.65
CA MET A 132 -11.56 9.13 -9.91
C MET A 132 -11.48 10.53 -9.28
N ASP A 133 -12.59 11.27 -9.29
CA ASP A 133 -12.63 12.60 -8.66
C ASP A 133 -12.44 12.50 -7.16
N GLU A 134 -13.03 11.48 -6.53
CA GLU A 134 -12.86 11.21 -5.10
C GLU A 134 -11.42 10.80 -4.78
N ALA A 135 -10.86 9.86 -5.54
CA ALA A 135 -9.48 9.42 -5.38
C ALA A 135 -8.50 10.61 -5.49
N LYS A 136 -8.67 11.48 -6.49
CA LYS A 136 -7.78 12.63 -6.74
C LYS A 136 -8.01 13.77 -5.76
N LYS A 137 -9.21 14.37 -5.74
CA LYS A 137 -9.51 15.64 -5.06
C LYS A 137 -9.79 15.48 -3.57
N LYS A 138 -10.14 14.27 -3.11
CA LYS A 138 -10.45 14.05 -1.70
C LYS A 138 -9.33 13.33 -0.97
N ILE A 139 -8.84 12.23 -1.54
CA ILE A 139 -7.92 11.34 -0.83
C ILE A 139 -6.45 11.67 -1.14
N LEU A 140 -6.02 11.64 -2.41
CA LEU A 140 -4.63 11.90 -2.79
C LEU A 140 -4.17 13.31 -2.41
N GLU A 141 -5.00 14.32 -2.68
CA GLU A 141 -4.71 15.70 -2.30
C GLU A 141 -4.48 15.82 -0.78
N ALA A 142 -5.36 15.25 0.03
CA ALA A 142 -5.22 15.28 1.48
C ALA A 142 -3.95 14.53 1.95
N ILE A 143 -3.65 13.36 1.36
CA ILE A 143 -2.42 12.61 1.65
C ILE A 143 -1.19 13.45 1.35
N PHE A 144 -1.13 14.11 0.19
CA PHE A 144 0.02 14.94 -0.20
C PHE A 144 0.16 16.18 0.66
N VAL A 145 -0.95 16.86 0.98
CA VAL A 145 -0.93 18.01 1.89
C VAL A 145 -0.38 17.60 3.25
N ILE A 146 -0.81 16.47 3.81
CA ILE A 146 -0.32 15.96 5.09
C ILE A 146 1.15 15.52 5.00
N ALA A 147 1.57 14.91 3.89
CA ALA A 147 2.92 14.38 3.71
C ALA A 147 3.98 15.46 3.46
N PHE A 148 3.62 16.55 2.76
CA PHE A 148 4.57 17.57 2.32
C PHE A 148 4.55 18.84 3.16
N ILE A 149 3.51 19.09 3.96
CA ILE A 149 3.52 20.23 4.88
C ILE A 149 4.54 19.99 5.99
N LYS A 150 5.41 20.98 6.20
CA LYS A 150 6.45 20.96 7.23
C LYS A 150 5.94 21.24 8.65
N TYR A 151 4.83 21.98 8.78
CA TYR A 151 4.32 22.50 10.04
C TYR A 151 2.84 22.21 10.22
N ASP A 152 2.45 21.70 11.39
CA ASP A 152 1.06 21.34 11.73
C ASP A 152 0.31 22.45 12.51
N GLY A 153 1.01 23.50 12.94
CA GLY A 153 0.48 24.61 13.73
C GLY A 153 -0.47 25.55 12.95
N PRO A 154 -1.25 26.40 13.67
CA PRO A 154 -2.18 27.35 13.07
C PRO A 154 -1.47 28.41 12.23
N CYS A 155 -2.16 28.90 11.20
CA CYS A 155 -1.66 30.00 10.40
C CYS A 155 -1.88 31.32 11.16
N ILE A 156 -0.80 32.07 11.38
CA ILE A 156 -0.86 33.44 11.91
C ILE A 156 -1.07 34.36 10.73
N ASN A 157 -2.25 34.97 10.63
CA ASN A 157 -2.51 36.01 9.64
C ASN A 157 -2.12 37.36 10.26
N THR A 158 -0.94 37.88 9.92
CA THR A 158 -0.62 39.28 10.19
C THR A 158 -1.43 40.15 9.23
N SER A 159 -2.64 40.54 9.62
CA SER A 159 -3.35 41.63 8.95
C SER A 159 -2.63 42.95 9.25
N ASN A 160 -2.21 43.69 8.23
CA ASN A 160 -1.56 45.01 8.35
C ASN A 160 -2.51 46.13 8.84
N ASN A 161 -3.52 45.80 9.64
CA ASN A 161 -4.45 46.76 10.23
C ASN A 161 -4.28 46.71 11.74
N ASP A 162 -4.01 47.87 12.34
CA ASP A 162 -3.65 48.12 13.74
C ASP A 162 -4.77 47.78 14.78
N ASP A 163 -5.55 46.72 14.56
CA ASP A 163 -6.48 46.15 15.53
C ASP A 163 -6.01 44.73 15.89
N ASP A 164 -5.25 44.62 16.99
CA ASP A 164 -4.67 43.41 17.58
C ASP A 164 -5.72 42.34 17.93
N ARG A 165 -6.17 41.59 16.92
CA ARG A 165 -6.79 40.27 17.09
C ARG A 165 -6.19 39.32 16.06
N ASP A 166 -5.20 38.55 16.50
CA ASP A 166 -4.69 37.40 15.75
C ASP A 166 -5.83 36.43 15.41
N VAL A 167 -6.35 36.51 14.19
CA VAL A 167 -7.30 35.51 13.68
C VAL A 167 -6.50 34.27 13.31
N GLN A 168 -6.36 33.36 14.28
CA GLN A 168 -5.79 32.03 14.03
C GLN A 168 -6.70 31.28 13.07
N THR A 169 -6.19 30.99 11.87
CA THR A 169 -6.90 30.18 10.88
C THR A 169 -6.38 28.76 10.90
N GLU A 170 -7.30 27.80 10.72
CA GLU A 170 -6.95 26.38 10.70
C GLU A 170 -6.00 26.10 9.53
N SER A 171 -4.85 25.47 9.82
CA SER A 171 -3.84 25.18 8.80
C SER A 171 -4.35 24.17 7.77
N ALA A 172 -3.81 24.24 6.55
CA ALA A 172 -4.14 23.29 5.48
C ALA A 172 -3.88 21.82 5.89
N PHE A 173 -2.90 21.61 6.77
CA PHE A 173 -2.62 20.31 7.39
C PHE A 173 -3.80 19.83 8.25
N ALA A 174 -4.27 20.68 9.17
CA ALA A 174 -5.36 20.33 10.08
C ALA A 174 -6.68 20.08 9.33
N GLN A 175 -6.99 20.93 8.34
CA GLN A 175 -8.15 20.75 7.45
C GLN A 175 -8.09 19.41 6.69
N SER A 176 -6.94 19.11 6.08
CA SER A 176 -6.74 17.88 5.31
C SER A 176 -6.78 16.63 6.19
N LYS A 177 -6.22 16.70 7.40
CA LYS A 177 -6.26 15.63 8.38
C LYS A 177 -7.68 15.33 8.84
N LYS A 178 -8.47 16.36 9.19
CA LYS A 178 -9.89 16.20 9.55
C LYS A 178 -10.70 15.62 8.40
N LYS A 179 -10.51 16.12 7.17
CA LYS A 179 -11.16 15.61 5.95
C LYS A 179 -10.83 14.14 5.71
N LEU A 180 -9.57 13.74 5.86
CA LEU A 180 -9.16 12.36 5.65
C LEU A 180 -9.72 11.45 6.76
N GLN A 181 -9.70 11.91 8.02
CA GLN A 181 -10.27 11.17 9.14
C GLN A 181 -11.78 10.97 9.00
N SER A 182 -12.54 11.99 8.56
CA SER A 182 -13.98 11.85 8.35
C SER A 182 -14.30 10.82 7.25
N LEU A 183 -13.53 10.82 6.16
CA LEU A 183 -13.65 9.81 5.09
C LEU A 183 -13.34 8.40 5.59
N ILE A 184 -12.31 8.23 6.42
CA ILE A 184 -11.96 6.94 7.02
C ILE A 184 -13.10 6.43 7.89
N THR A 185 -13.67 7.28 8.75
CA THR A 185 -14.77 6.89 9.65
C THR A 185 -16.02 6.48 8.89
N LEU A 186 -16.35 7.19 7.81
CA LEU A 186 -17.49 6.86 6.94
C LEU A 186 -17.35 5.52 6.21
N THR A 187 -16.12 5.02 6.05
CA THR A 187 -15.80 3.80 5.30
C THR A 187 -15.31 2.67 6.21
N SER A 188 -15.50 2.82 7.52
CA SER A 188 -14.85 2.02 8.59
C SER A 188 -15.04 0.52 8.43
N SER A 189 -16.23 0.02 8.08
CA SER A 189 -16.47 -1.43 7.96
C SER A 189 -15.52 -2.10 6.95
N THR A 190 -15.36 -1.53 5.75
CA THR A 190 -14.54 -2.14 4.69
C THR A 190 -13.04 -1.99 4.96
N VAL A 191 -12.63 -0.86 5.55
CA VAL A 191 -11.21 -0.57 5.84
C VAL A 191 -10.73 -1.37 7.04
N ASP A 192 -11.55 -1.46 8.09
CA ASP A 192 -11.21 -2.23 9.28
C ASP A 192 -11.20 -3.74 8.97
N ASP A 193 -12.05 -4.26 8.08
CA ASP A 193 -11.96 -5.66 7.63
C ASP A 193 -10.65 -5.98 6.90
N ILE A 194 -10.15 -5.06 6.04
CA ILE A 194 -8.86 -5.22 5.35
C ILE A 194 -7.71 -5.20 6.38
N ILE A 195 -7.77 -4.30 7.36
CA ILE A 195 -6.74 -4.14 8.39
C ILE A 195 -6.78 -5.28 9.41
N ASN A 196 -7.96 -5.80 9.76
CA ASN A 196 -8.12 -6.91 10.70
C ASN A 196 -7.64 -8.22 10.06
N ASN A 197 -7.91 -8.41 8.76
CA ASN A 197 -7.30 -9.50 8.01
C ASN A 197 -5.77 -9.36 7.97
N PHE A 198 -5.23 -8.15 7.89
CA PHE A 198 -3.79 -7.89 8.00
C PHE A 198 -3.23 -8.23 9.39
N ASN A 199 -3.85 -7.75 10.48
CA ASN A 199 -3.38 -8.01 11.86
C ASN A 199 -3.38 -9.52 12.21
N LYS A 200 -4.24 -10.31 11.58
CA LYS A 200 -4.27 -11.77 11.72
C LYS A 200 -2.99 -12.44 11.21
N TYR A 201 -2.30 -11.86 10.23
CA TYR A 201 -1.02 -12.37 9.71
C TYR A 201 0.20 -11.89 10.51
N ASP A 202 0.09 -10.79 11.28
CA ASP A 202 1.14 -10.32 12.20
C ASP A 202 1.09 -11.02 13.58
N CYS A 203 0.02 -11.77 13.90
CA CYS A 203 -0.07 -12.53 15.15
C CYS A 203 0.93 -13.69 15.29
N GLU A 204 1.50 -14.20 14.19
CA GLU A 204 2.56 -15.24 14.26
C GLU A 204 3.99 -14.65 14.32
N ILE A 205 4.18 -13.34 14.06
CA ILE A 205 5.49 -12.68 14.07
C ILE A 205 5.71 -11.87 15.37
N LEU A 206 4.63 -11.52 16.08
CA LEU A 206 4.72 -10.83 17.37
C LEU A 206 4.98 -11.77 18.56
N GLU A 207 4.63 -13.06 18.49
CA GLU A 207 4.97 -14.01 19.56
C GLU A 207 6.48 -14.27 19.65
N SER A 208 7.24 -14.20 18.54
CA SER A 208 8.70 -14.33 18.60
C SER A 208 9.43 -13.10 19.14
N TYR A 209 8.76 -11.94 19.23
CA TYR A 209 9.33 -10.71 19.79
C TYR A 209 8.88 -10.44 21.24
N TYR A 210 7.81 -11.08 21.71
CA TYR A 210 7.37 -10.97 23.10
C TYR A 210 8.18 -11.86 24.07
N GLU A 211 8.82 -12.93 23.60
CA GLU A 211 9.70 -13.75 24.47
C GLU A 211 11.06 -13.08 24.78
N GLU A 212 11.59 -12.19 23.93
CA GLU A 212 12.85 -11.48 24.21
C GLU A 212 12.70 -10.25 25.13
N ILE A 213 11.48 -9.78 25.37
CA ILE A 213 11.23 -8.61 26.26
C ILE A 213 10.96 -9.03 27.71
N HIS A 214 10.73 -10.32 27.99
CA HIS A 214 10.51 -10.81 29.35
C HIS A 214 11.77 -11.17 30.16
N VAL A 215 12.98 -10.97 29.62
CA VAL A 215 14.24 -11.25 30.35
C VAL A 215 14.89 -10.00 30.97
N VAL A 216 14.41 -8.78 30.70
CA VAL A 216 15.08 -7.55 31.21
C VAL A 216 14.35 -6.88 32.39
N ASN A 217 13.21 -7.41 32.85
CA ASN A 217 12.50 -6.88 34.03
C ASN A 217 12.80 -7.65 35.33
N VAL A 218 14.08 -7.80 35.66
CA VAL A 218 14.51 -8.01 37.06
C VAL A 218 15.76 -7.19 37.32
N ASN A 219 15.58 -5.99 37.87
CA ASN A 219 16.40 -5.39 38.94
C ASN A 219 16.02 -3.91 39.12
N VAL A 220 14.88 -3.70 39.78
CA VAL A 220 14.62 -2.46 40.52
C VAL A 220 15.24 -2.63 41.90
N THR A 221 16.39 -2.00 42.17
CA THR A 221 16.75 -1.60 43.56
C THR A 221 17.75 -0.45 43.59
N SER A 222 17.34 0.58 44.35
CA SER A 222 18.10 1.60 45.07
C SER A 222 18.95 2.62 44.30
N PHE A 223 18.52 3.88 44.34
CA PHE A 223 19.36 4.97 44.85
C PHE A 223 18.51 5.91 45.72
N LYS A 224 18.80 5.88 47.03
CA LYS A 224 18.46 6.93 48.00
C LYS A 224 19.74 7.72 48.27
N HIS A 225 19.57 9.04 48.35
CA HIS A 225 20.49 10.12 48.70
C HIS A 225 21.56 10.48 47.67
#